data_AF-A0A521ACA8-F1
#
_entry.id   AF-A0A521ACA8-F1
#
_cell.length_a   1.000
_cell.length_b   1.000
_cell.length_c   1.000
_cell.angle_alpha   90.00
_cell.angle_beta   90.00
_cell.angle_gamma   90.00
#
_symmetry.space_group_name_H-M   'P 1'
#
loop_
_entity.id
_entity.type
_entity.pdbx_description
1 polymer ?
#
loop_
_entity_poly.entity_id
_entity_poly.type
_entity_poly.pdbx_seq_one_letter_code
_entity_poly.pdbx_strand_id
1 'polypeptide(L)'
;MKYIKIAFLIIATSFLSSCLTSGLDDLPTYSDAEIINVKFEYRWSVKEGTSDKLRVKMMVTDYEVNNSSNTVTCSVTVPAADGEFTEAVRSNVVLSDIIAYTTISSAASIIPEGSSPALGTPGDWTSTNTYTVRAANGDSKTWTIEVSEFNK
;
A
#
# COMPACT_ATOMS: atom_id res chain seq x y z
N MET A 1 27.24 -57.67 -6.40
CA MET A 1 26.14 -57.34 -7.35
C MET A 1 25.04 -56.45 -6.74
N LYS A 2 24.65 -56.62 -5.46
CA LYS A 2 23.62 -55.79 -4.79
C LYS A 2 24.00 -54.30 -4.70
N TYR A 3 25.26 -53.99 -4.37
CA TYR A 3 25.75 -52.61 -4.24
C TYR A 3 25.88 -51.87 -5.58
N ILE A 4 26.15 -52.58 -6.68
CA ILE A 4 26.23 -52.01 -8.04
C ILE A 4 24.84 -51.57 -8.53
N LYS A 5 23.80 -52.35 -8.23
CA LYS A 5 22.41 -52.00 -8.56
C LYS A 5 21.90 -50.79 -7.77
N ILE A 6 22.33 -50.66 -6.50
CA ILE A 6 21.99 -49.51 -5.65
C ILE A 6 22.74 -48.26 -6.12
N ALA A 7 24.02 -48.37 -6.48
CA ALA A 7 24.79 -47.25 -7.02
C ALA A 7 24.21 -46.72 -8.34
N PHE A 8 23.75 -47.61 -9.22
CA PHE A 8 23.11 -47.23 -10.48
C PHE A 8 21.77 -46.51 -10.28
N LEU A 9 21.00 -46.90 -9.27
CA LEU A 9 19.73 -46.25 -8.92
C LEU A 9 19.92 -44.82 -8.40
N ILE A 10 20.95 -44.59 -7.56
CA ILE A 10 21.27 -43.25 -7.03
C ILE A 10 21.74 -42.31 -8.15
N ILE A 11 22.58 -42.80 -9.05
CA ILE A 11 23.06 -42.04 -10.22
C ILE A 11 21.90 -41.69 -11.17
N ALA A 12 20.96 -42.61 -11.38
CA ALA A 12 19.78 -42.36 -12.22
C ALA A 12 18.86 -41.26 -11.66
N THR A 13 18.75 -41.14 -10.32
CA THR A 13 17.97 -40.05 -9.70
C THR A 13 18.62 -38.68 -9.80
N SER A 14 19.94 -38.60 -9.99
CA SER A 14 20.67 -37.33 -10.14
C SER A 14 20.52 -36.68 -11.52
N PHE A 15 20.11 -37.43 -12.54
CA PHE A 15 19.94 -36.91 -13.91
C PHE A 15 18.50 -36.44 -14.23
N LEU A 16 17.54 -36.67 -13.33
CA LEU A 16 16.13 -36.28 -13.53
C LEU A 16 15.83 -34.83 -13.06
N SER A 17 16.76 -34.16 -12.39
CA SER A 17 16.61 -32.76 -11.96
C SER A 17 16.56 -31.78 -13.14
N SER A 18 17.17 -32.13 -14.28
CA SER A 18 17.19 -31.25 -15.47
C SER A 18 15.84 -31.13 -16.18
N CYS A 19 14.89 -32.03 -15.92
CA CYS A 19 13.53 -31.93 -16.50
C CYS A 19 12.62 -30.98 -15.70
N LEU A 20 12.99 -30.59 -14.49
CA LEU A 20 12.13 -29.77 -13.62
C LEU A 20 12.11 -28.30 -14.06
N THR A 21 13.22 -27.82 -14.62
CA THR A 21 13.40 -26.40 -14.99
C THR A 21 13.49 -26.18 -16.51
N SER A 22 13.49 -27.25 -17.32
CA SER A 22 13.57 -27.15 -18.77
C SER A 22 12.32 -26.50 -19.36
N GLY A 23 12.43 -25.25 -19.82
CA GLY A 23 11.34 -24.49 -20.43
C GLY A 23 10.57 -23.59 -19.47
N LEU A 24 11.02 -23.47 -18.22
CA LEU A 24 10.59 -22.39 -17.33
C LEU A 24 11.65 -21.29 -17.38
N ASP A 25 11.26 -20.12 -17.91
CA ASP A 25 12.09 -18.92 -17.80
C ASP A 25 12.16 -18.51 -16.31
N ASP A 26 13.31 -17.97 -15.89
CA ASP A 26 13.44 -17.37 -14.58
C ASP A 26 12.49 -16.17 -14.48
N LEU A 27 11.48 -16.28 -13.62
CA LEU A 27 10.54 -15.20 -13.37
C LEU A 27 11.25 -14.07 -12.61
N PRO A 28 10.90 -12.79 -12.89
CA PRO A 28 11.41 -11.69 -12.10
C PRO A 28 11.01 -11.88 -10.64
N THR A 29 12.00 -11.76 -9.75
CA THR A 29 11.73 -11.73 -8.31
C THR A 29 11.21 -10.34 -7.97
N TYR A 30 9.94 -10.24 -7.58
CA TYR A 30 9.36 -8.97 -7.09
C TYR A 30 9.90 -8.70 -5.68
N SER A 31 11.07 -8.06 -5.61
CA SER A 31 11.79 -7.70 -4.37
C SER A 31 11.50 -6.28 -3.87
N ASP A 32 10.85 -5.46 -4.70
CA ASP A 32 10.62 -4.07 -4.35
C ASP A 32 9.54 -3.93 -3.28
N ALA A 33 9.82 -3.09 -2.29
CA ALA A 33 8.93 -2.80 -1.16
C ALA A 33 8.75 -1.28 -1.02
N GLU A 34 8.46 -0.59 -2.13
CA GLU A 34 8.38 0.87 -2.18
C GLU A 34 6.94 1.38 -2.04
N ILE A 35 6.81 2.62 -1.54
CA ILE A 35 5.62 3.44 -1.74
C ILE A 35 5.85 4.34 -2.97
N ILE A 36 4.90 4.33 -3.90
CA ILE A 36 4.97 5.06 -5.17
C ILE A 36 4.26 6.42 -5.07
N ASN A 37 3.12 6.47 -4.38
CA ASN A 37 2.40 7.71 -4.10
C ASN A 37 1.49 7.54 -2.88
N VAL A 38 1.11 8.65 -2.27
CA VAL A 38 0.07 8.72 -1.23
C VAL A 38 -0.95 9.75 -1.66
N LYS A 39 -2.23 9.44 -1.45
CA LYS A 39 -3.36 10.32 -1.75
C LYS A 39 -4.36 10.28 -0.60
N PHE A 40 -5.15 11.35 -0.48
CA PHE A 40 -6.15 11.47 0.56
C PHE A 40 -7.55 11.71 -0.01
N GLU A 41 -8.56 11.25 0.72
CA GLU A 41 -9.95 11.51 0.43
C GLU A 41 -10.77 11.67 1.71
N TYR A 42 -11.89 12.39 1.57
CA TYR A 42 -12.91 12.50 2.60
C TYR A 42 -14.15 11.77 2.13
N ARG A 43 -14.76 10.98 3.02
CA ARG A 43 -16.00 10.26 2.75
C ARG A 43 -17.08 10.72 3.72
N TRP A 44 -18.30 10.91 3.22
CA TRP A 44 -19.48 11.20 4.04
C TRP A 44 -20.69 10.44 3.56
N SER A 45 -21.61 10.14 4.47
CA SER A 45 -22.87 9.48 4.15
C SER A 45 -23.98 10.49 4.00
N VAL A 46 -24.80 10.30 2.97
CA VAL A 46 -26.07 11.02 2.79
C VAL A 46 -27.23 10.02 2.81
N LYS A 47 -28.37 10.41 3.39
CA LYS A 47 -29.57 9.57 3.39
C LYS A 47 -30.23 9.60 2.01
N GLU A 48 -30.47 8.41 1.44
CA GLU A 48 -31.30 8.22 0.25
C GLU A 48 -32.45 7.28 0.62
N GLY A 49 -33.58 7.88 1.01
CA GLY A 49 -34.69 7.15 1.63
C GLY A 49 -34.29 6.57 2.98
N THR A 50 -34.37 5.24 3.12
CA THR A 50 -33.96 4.51 4.34
C THR A 50 -32.50 4.05 4.31
N SER A 51 -31.80 4.20 3.18
CA SER A 51 -30.43 3.72 3.00
C SER A 51 -29.41 4.86 3.13
N ASP A 52 -28.19 4.49 3.51
CA ASP A 52 -27.04 5.40 3.48
C ASP A 52 -26.31 5.26 2.15
N LYS A 53 -26.01 6.39 1.52
CA LYS A 53 -25.19 6.47 0.33
C LYS A 53 -23.88 7.14 0.65
N LEU A 54 -22.80 6.42 0.39
CA LEU A 54 -21.45 6.95 0.55
C LEU A 54 -21.12 7.91 -0.57
N ARG A 55 -20.58 9.06 -0.20
CA ARG A 55 -19.99 10.06 -1.09
C ARG A 55 -18.50 10.17 -0.78
N VAL A 56 -17.74 10.55 -1.79
CA VAL A 56 -16.28 10.67 -1.71
C VAL A 56 -15.86 11.99 -2.36
N LYS A 57 -14.96 12.73 -1.73
CA LYS A 57 -14.27 13.88 -2.28
C LYS A 57 -12.77 13.62 -2.17
N MET A 58 -12.09 13.62 -3.30
CA MET A 58 -10.64 13.53 -3.34
C MET A 58 -10.04 14.82 -2.79
N MET A 59 -9.07 14.72 -1.90
CA MET A 59 -8.25 15.87 -1.55
C MET A 59 -7.27 16.14 -2.70
N VAL A 60 -6.86 17.39 -2.86
CA VAL A 60 -5.70 17.70 -3.70
C VAL A 60 -4.48 17.33 -2.88
N THR A 61 -3.67 16.38 -3.37
CA THR A 61 -2.50 15.88 -2.65
C THR A 61 -1.27 16.03 -3.52
N ASP A 62 -0.35 16.87 -3.07
CA ASP A 62 1.04 16.86 -3.51
C ASP A 62 1.84 15.96 -2.56
N TYR A 63 2.78 15.20 -3.10
CA TYR A 63 3.58 14.26 -2.33
C TYR A 63 5.02 14.21 -2.84
N GLU A 64 5.95 13.98 -1.93
CA GLU A 64 7.35 13.73 -2.22
C GLU A 64 7.76 12.39 -1.60
N VAL A 65 8.28 11.48 -2.43
CA VAL A 65 8.79 10.18 -1.99
C VAL A 65 10.30 10.25 -1.86
N ASN A 66 10.81 10.12 -0.64
CA ASN A 66 12.23 9.98 -0.35
C ASN A 66 12.57 8.50 -0.08
N ASN A 67 13.11 7.83 -1.10
CA ASN A 67 13.53 6.41 -1.02
C ASN A 67 14.79 6.20 -0.16
N SER A 68 15.54 7.25 0.19
CA SER A 68 16.73 7.11 1.05
C SER A 68 16.35 7.06 2.53
N SER A 69 15.29 7.78 2.92
CA SER A 69 14.75 7.77 4.29
C SER A 69 13.48 6.94 4.45
N ASN A 70 12.97 6.35 3.35
CA ASN A 70 11.66 5.69 3.28
C ASN A 70 10.55 6.59 3.83
N THR A 71 10.53 7.86 3.42
CA THR A 71 9.55 8.84 3.89
C THR A 71 8.72 9.36 2.72
N VAL A 72 7.42 9.50 2.93
CA VAL A 72 6.52 10.24 2.04
C VAL A 72 5.98 11.45 2.77
N THR A 73 6.33 12.64 2.29
CA THR A 73 5.84 13.90 2.83
C THR A 73 4.73 14.42 1.93
N CYS A 74 3.58 14.77 2.51
CA CYS A 74 2.38 15.17 1.77
C CYS A 74 1.94 16.59 2.13
N SER A 75 1.54 17.38 1.13
CA SER A 75 0.73 18.60 1.29
C SER A 75 -0.70 18.30 0.84
N VAL A 76 -1.65 18.45 1.76
CA VAL A 76 -3.05 18.08 1.55
C VAL A 76 -3.91 19.33 1.53
N THR A 77 -4.61 19.56 0.42
CA THR A 77 -5.53 20.69 0.26
C THR A 77 -6.97 20.22 0.12
N VAL A 78 -7.86 20.76 0.95
CA VAL A 78 -9.30 20.54 0.86
C VAL A 78 -9.83 21.33 -0.34
N PRO A 79 -10.46 20.69 -1.35
CA PRO A 79 -10.98 21.40 -2.50
C PRO A 79 -12.04 22.44 -2.11
N ALA A 80 -12.29 23.40 -3.00
CA ALA A 80 -13.45 24.27 -2.89
C ALA A 80 -14.76 23.45 -2.88
N ALA A 81 -15.80 23.98 -2.24
CA ALA A 81 -17.12 23.36 -2.30
C ALA A 81 -17.65 23.34 -3.75
N ASP A 82 -18.18 22.21 -4.17
CA ASP A 82 -18.88 22.06 -5.45
C ASP A 82 -19.96 20.98 -5.35
N GLY A 83 -21.06 21.16 -6.10
CA GLY A 83 -22.16 20.21 -6.16
C GLY A 83 -22.59 19.69 -4.78
N GLU A 84 -22.44 18.38 -4.58
CA GLU A 84 -22.80 17.66 -3.35
C GLU A 84 -21.79 17.86 -2.21
N PHE A 85 -20.56 18.29 -2.51
CA PHE A 85 -19.54 18.68 -1.53
C PHE A 85 -19.78 20.14 -1.14
N THR A 86 -20.83 20.37 -0.37
CA THR A 86 -21.24 21.71 0.09
C THR A 86 -20.25 22.30 1.10
N GLU A 87 -20.33 23.60 1.37
CA GLU A 87 -19.49 24.23 2.41
C GLU A 87 -19.69 23.61 3.80
N ALA A 88 -20.91 23.14 4.12
CA ALA A 88 -21.19 22.45 5.38
C ALA A 88 -20.53 21.07 5.46
N VAL A 89 -20.39 20.36 4.33
CA VAL A 89 -19.64 19.09 4.27
C VAL A 89 -18.14 19.40 4.35
N ARG A 90 -17.67 20.38 3.57
CA ARG A 90 -16.29 20.85 3.55
C ARG A 90 -15.81 21.28 4.93
N SER A 91 -16.66 21.93 5.74
CA SER A 91 -16.31 22.33 7.11
C SER A 91 -16.03 21.14 8.03
N ASN A 92 -16.55 19.95 7.74
CA ASN A 92 -16.29 18.74 8.53
C ASN A 92 -14.97 18.04 8.20
N VAL A 93 -14.30 18.42 7.11
CA VAL A 93 -13.01 17.82 6.74
C VAL A 93 -11.94 18.28 7.73
N VAL A 94 -11.40 17.35 8.50
CA VAL A 94 -10.33 17.61 9.48
C VAL A 94 -9.23 16.57 9.33
N LEU A 95 -7.97 16.96 9.52
CA LEU A 95 -6.81 16.09 9.30
C LEU A 95 -6.82 14.84 10.21
N SER A 96 -7.48 14.92 11.37
CA SER A 96 -7.66 13.79 12.28
C SER A 96 -8.73 12.77 11.82
N ASP A 97 -9.44 13.03 10.73
CA ASP A 97 -10.52 12.19 10.20
C ASP A 97 -10.59 12.28 8.67
N ILE A 98 -9.50 11.86 8.01
CA ILE A 98 -9.45 11.65 6.56
C ILE A 98 -8.87 10.28 6.23
N ILE A 99 -9.07 9.85 4.99
CA ILE A 99 -8.66 8.54 4.52
C ILE A 99 -7.44 8.70 3.63
N ALA A 100 -6.33 8.04 3.95
CA ALA A 100 -5.23 7.89 3.01
C ALA A 100 -5.29 6.55 2.30
N TYR A 101 -4.78 6.54 1.08
CA TYR A 101 -4.51 5.32 0.32
C TYR A 101 -3.25 5.55 -0.51
N THR A 102 -2.61 4.45 -0.90
CA THR A 102 -1.27 4.47 -1.49
C THR A 102 -1.16 3.45 -2.61
N THR A 103 -0.26 3.72 -3.55
CA THR A 103 0.21 2.72 -4.50
C THR A 103 1.55 2.19 -4.00
N ILE A 104 1.70 0.88 -3.92
CA ILE A 104 2.95 0.20 -3.53
C ILE A 104 3.51 -0.63 -4.68
N SER A 105 4.74 -1.10 -4.53
CA SER A 105 5.37 -2.05 -5.45
C SER A 105 4.45 -3.21 -5.82
N SER A 106 4.60 -3.70 -7.06
CA SER A 106 3.78 -4.79 -7.58
C SER A 106 3.92 -6.05 -6.71
N ALA A 107 2.79 -6.68 -6.39
CA ALA A 107 2.68 -7.84 -5.51
C ALA A 107 3.17 -7.64 -4.06
N ALA A 108 3.48 -6.40 -3.66
CA ALA A 108 3.73 -6.08 -2.27
C ALA A 108 2.43 -6.00 -1.47
N SER A 109 2.56 -6.10 -0.14
CA SER A 109 1.51 -5.85 0.84
C SER A 109 1.96 -4.77 1.81
N ILE A 110 1.01 -4.06 2.43
CA ILE A 110 1.30 -3.00 3.39
C ILE A 110 0.45 -3.17 4.64
N ILE A 111 1.07 -3.00 5.82
CA ILE A 111 0.40 -3.05 7.12
C ILE A 111 0.78 -1.84 7.98
N PRO A 112 -0.17 -1.23 8.71
CA PRO A 112 0.15 -0.18 9.68
C PRO A 112 0.96 -0.73 10.85
N GLU A 113 1.84 0.11 11.40
CA GLU A 113 2.57 -0.18 12.64
C GLU A 113 2.03 0.64 13.81
N GLY A 114 2.02 0.03 14.99
CA GLY A 114 1.62 0.70 16.24
C GLY A 114 0.20 1.24 16.18
N SER A 115 0.06 2.55 16.40
CA SER A 115 -1.22 3.28 16.34
C SER A 115 -1.50 3.92 14.98
N SER A 116 -0.70 3.65 13.95
CA SER A 116 -0.90 4.22 12.62
C SER A 116 -2.26 3.77 12.06
N PRO A 117 -3.03 4.67 11.43
CA PRO A 117 -4.35 4.33 10.92
C PRO A 117 -4.25 3.33 9.77
N ALA A 118 -5.25 2.44 9.67
CA ALA A 118 -5.36 1.56 8.53
C ALA A 118 -5.70 2.35 7.26
N LEU A 119 -4.97 2.08 6.18
CA LEU A 119 -5.22 2.70 4.88
C LEU A 119 -6.60 2.29 4.32
N GLY A 120 -7.24 3.21 3.59
CA GLY A 120 -8.59 3.00 3.05
C GLY A 120 -9.73 3.18 4.07
N THR A 121 -9.41 3.48 5.33
CA THR A 121 -10.36 3.82 6.41
C THR A 121 -10.08 5.21 6.99
N PRO A 122 -11.09 5.86 7.61
CA PRO A 122 -10.86 7.13 8.30
C PRO A 122 -9.85 6.98 9.42
N GLY A 123 -8.92 7.94 9.53
CA GLY A 123 -7.84 7.89 10.50
C GLY A 123 -7.24 9.26 10.80
N ASP A 124 -6.42 9.29 11.85
CA ASP A 124 -5.73 10.49 12.30
C ASP A 124 -4.38 10.66 11.58
N TRP A 125 -4.25 11.76 10.84
CA TRP A 125 -3.05 12.12 10.08
C TRP A 125 -2.39 13.39 10.61
N THR A 126 -2.73 13.82 11.83
CA THR A 126 -2.11 14.98 12.49
C THR A 126 -0.68 14.70 12.97
N SER A 127 -0.29 13.43 13.03
CA SER A 127 1.06 12.96 13.33
C SER A 127 1.60 12.08 12.22
N THR A 128 2.92 11.94 12.20
CA THR A 128 3.64 10.97 11.39
C THR A 128 3.16 9.54 11.65
N ASN A 129 2.91 8.78 10.59
CA ASN A 129 2.40 7.40 10.63
C ASN A 129 3.37 6.44 9.93
N THR A 130 3.48 5.21 10.44
CA THR A 130 4.48 4.23 9.99
C THR A 130 3.82 2.95 9.49
N TYR A 131 4.40 2.39 8.43
CA TYR A 131 3.88 1.22 7.73
C TYR A 131 5.01 0.28 7.32
N THR A 132 4.81 -1.03 7.46
CA THR A 132 5.69 -2.01 6.83
C THR A 132 5.14 -2.38 5.45
N VAL A 133 5.93 -2.16 4.41
CA VAL A 133 5.70 -2.68 3.05
C VAL A 133 6.52 -3.96 2.90
N ARG A 134 5.86 -5.05 2.50
CA ARG A 134 6.49 -6.36 2.30
C ARG A 134 6.36 -6.78 0.84
N ALA A 135 7.51 -6.96 0.19
CA ALA A 135 7.62 -7.47 -1.17
C ALA A 135 7.20 -8.95 -1.26
N ALA A 136 6.96 -9.42 -2.48
CA ALA A 136 6.49 -10.80 -2.70
C ALA A 136 7.56 -11.85 -2.33
N ASN A 137 8.84 -11.51 -2.47
CA ASN A 137 9.95 -12.38 -2.07
C ASN A 137 10.16 -12.46 -0.54
N GLY A 138 9.42 -11.66 0.23
CA GLY A 138 9.48 -11.62 1.68
C GLY A 138 10.29 -10.46 2.25
N ASP A 139 11.06 -9.74 1.43
CA ASP A 139 11.78 -8.52 1.85
C ASP A 139 10.80 -7.46 2.34
N SER A 140 11.24 -6.62 3.26
CA SER A 140 10.37 -5.60 3.87
C SER A 140 11.10 -4.28 4.08
N LYS A 141 10.36 -3.19 3.95
CA LYS A 141 10.80 -1.82 4.28
C LYS A 141 9.78 -1.16 5.18
N THR A 142 10.25 -0.54 6.25
CA THR A 142 9.45 0.37 7.06
C THR A 142 9.45 1.74 6.40
N TRP A 143 8.24 2.24 6.14
CA TRP A 143 7.96 3.52 5.53
C TRP A 143 7.24 4.44 6.49
N THR A 144 7.54 5.72 6.37
CA THR A 144 6.89 6.79 7.10
C THR A 144 6.05 7.63 6.15
N ILE A 145 4.82 7.94 6.52
CA ILE A 145 3.94 8.88 5.82
C ILE A 145 3.63 10.02 6.78
N GLU A 146 3.87 11.26 6.35
CA GLU A 146 3.55 12.46 7.12
C GLU A 146 2.82 13.49 6.26
N VAL A 147 1.95 14.27 6.91
CA VAL A 147 1.31 15.43 6.30
C VAL A 147 1.98 16.68 6.84
N SER A 148 2.82 17.32 6.03
CA SER A 148 3.55 18.53 6.43
C SER A 148 2.68 19.78 6.37
N GLU A 149 1.66 19.77 5.51
CA GLU A 149 0.76 20.89 5.30
C GLU A 149 -0.67 20.40 5.11
N PHE A 150 -1.62 21.08 5.77
CA PHE A 150 -3.05 20.86 5.58
C PHE A 150 -3.75 22.19 5.32
N ASN A 151 -4.09 22.43 4.06
CA ASN A 151 -4.68 23.67 3.59
C ASN A 151 -6.19 23.47 3.45
N LYS A 152 -6.97 24.28 4.16
CA LYS A 152 -8.43 24.23 4.10
C LYS A 152 -8.99 25.52 3.54
#